data_AF-A0A534BD69-F1
#
_entry.id   AF-A0A534BD69-F1
#
_cell.length_a   1.000
_cell.length_b   1.000
_cell.length_c   1.000
_cell.angle_alpha   90.00
_cell.angle_beta   90.00
_cell.angle_gamma   90.00
#
_symmetry.space_group_name_H-M   'P 1'
#
loop_
_entity.id
_entity.type
_entity.pdbx_description
1 polymer ?
#
loop_
_entity_poly.entity_id
_entity_poly.type
_entity_poly.pdbx_seq_one_letter_code
_entity_poly.pdbx_strand_id
1 'polypeptide(L)'
;MSRAVPTAFELYFGSGRRDPWQLAELEELFFHSLGLRNGTRKTTWRHRLDDLNALVQQHLPPQRPLEIMDVAVSSGVSTAEWFESLERAAIECRMVAGDAVVDAFVISLGRLLRALVDRSGYLMQLELAGRAVRMPPPRRRDRIRYLPFIALMKATTRLFGTALRTWDGTRPEPSSRLGVTCRPVKLMSLAVRRRHCIEALEDDIL
;
A
#
# COMPACT_ATOMS: atom_id res chain seq x y z
N MET A 1 21.48 12.61 -7.86
CA MET A 1 20.79 13.07 -6.63
C MET A 1 19.76 11.99 -6.25
N SER A 2 19.81 11.40 -5.05
CA SER A 2 18.80 10.38 -4.70
C SER A 2 17.43 11.04 -4.58
N ARG A 3 16.46 10.58 -5.36
CA ARG A 3 15.08 11.08 -5.31
C ARG A 3 14.50 10.85 -3.91
N ALA A 4 13.79 11.85 -3.39
CA ALA A 4 13.17 11.73 -2.07
C ALA A 4 12.06 10.67 -2.10
N VAL A 5 11.95 9.88 -1.04
CA VAL A 5 10.84 8.93 -0.87
C VAL A 5 9.54 9.73 -0.74
N PRO A 6 8.49 9.43 -1.54
CA PRO A 6 7.21 10.12 -1.43
C PRO A 6 6.48 9.75 -0.14
N THR A 7 5.63 10.66 0.33
CA THR A 7 4.80 10.40 1.50
C THR A 7 3.56 9.62 1.12
N ALA A 8 2.98 8.85 2.04
CA ALA A 8 1.69 8.22 1.82
C ALA A 8 0.60 9.25 1.46
N PHE A 9 0.65 10.44 2.07
CA PHE A 9 -0.32 11.49 1.77
C PHE A 9 -0.17 12.00 0.34
N GLU A 10 1.06 12.24 -0.10
CA GLU A 10 1.36 12.65 -1.47
C GLU A 10 0.94 11.59 -2.49
N LEU A 11 1.18 10.31 -2.21
CA LEU A 11 0.88 9.23 -3.14
C LEU A 11 -0.63 9.01 -3.29
N TYR A 12 -1.37 9.00 -2.18
CA TYR A 12 -2.77 8.58 -2.14
C TYR A 12 -3.80 9.71 -2.14
N PHE A 13 -3.43 10.89 -1.66
CA PHE A 13 -4.33 12.04 -1.53
C PHE A 13 -3.85 13.29 -2.29
N GLY A 14 -2.72 13.21 -2.99
CA GLY A 14 -2.25 14.28 -3.86
C GLY A 14 -3.19 14.48 -5.05
N SER A 15 -3.57 15.72 -5.34
CA SER A 15 -4.50 16.09 -6.41
C SER A 15 -3.83 16.37 -7.76
N GLY A 16 -2.51 16.16 -7.89
CA GLY A 16 -1.77 16.42 -9.11
C GLY A 16 -1.98 15.35 -10.17
N ARG A 17 -2.28 15.76 -11.40
CA ARG A 17 -2.26 14.87 -12.57
C ARG A 17 -0.80 14.46 -12.80
N ARG A 18 -0.49 13.18 -12.60
CA ARG A 18 0.85 12.62 -12.80
C ARG A 18 0.89 11.79 -14.07
N ASP A 19 1.99 11.88 -14.78
CA ASP A 19 2.29 10.95 -15.86
C ASP A 19 2.36 9.50 -15.30
N PRO A 20 1.86 8.48 -16.02
CA PRO A 20 1.86 7.11 -15.55
C PRO A 20 3.25 6.58 -15.16
N TRP A 21 4.30 6.95 -15.90
CA TRP A 21 5.68 6.53 -15.59
C TRP A 21 6.22 7.21 -14.34
N GLN A 22 5.88 8.49 -14.15
CA GLN A 22 6.27 9.20 -12.92
C GLN A 22 5.55 8.62 -11.69
N LEU A 23 4.26 8.30 -11.81
CA LEU A 23 3.52 7.67 -10.73
C LEU A 23 4.10 6.29 -10.40
N ALA A 24 4.43 5.52 -11.44
CA ALA A 24 5.06 4.23 -11.34
C ALA A 24 6.36 4.24 -10.51
N GLU A 25 7.26 5.17 -10.81
CA GLU A 25 8.51 5.35 -10.05
C GLU A 25 8.26 5.78 -8.61
N LEU A 26 7.26 6.65 -8.38
CA LEU A 26 6.90 7.08 -7.03
C LEU A 26 6.33 5.94 -6.20
N GLU A 27 5.45 5.11 -6.77
CA GLU A 27 4.94 3.90 -6.13
C GLU A 27 6.08 2.96 -5.77
N GLU A 28 7.00 2.72 -6.70
CA GLU A 28 8.16 1.85 -6.44
C GLU A 28 8.99 2.35 -5.26
N LEU A 29 9.36 3.63 -5.25
CA LEU A 29 10.11 4.25 -4.15
C LEU A 29 9.33 4.22 -2.83
N PHE A 30 8.03 4.45 -2.89
CA PHE A 30 7.14 4.41 -1.73
C PHE A 30 7.13 3.01 -1.11
N PHE A 31 6.72 1.99 -1.87
CA PHE A 31 6.55 0.63 -1.38
C PHE A 31 7.88 0.02 -0.91
N HIS A 32 8.98 0.25 -1.64
CA HIS A 32 10.33 -0.17 -1.22
C HIS A 32 10.77 0.44 0.12
N SER A 33 10.24 1.61 0.48
CA SER A 33 10.53 2.25 1.74
C SER A 33 9.80 1.62 2.92
N LEU A 34 8.68 0.93 2.70
CA LEU A 34 7.84 0.40 3.78
C LEU A 34 8.42 -0.87 4.37
N GLY A 35 8.71 -0.84 5.67
CA GLY A 35 8.92 -2.05 6.46
C GLY A 35 7.61 -2.47 7.13
N LEU A 36 7.31 -3.75 7.09
CA LEU A 36 6.14 -4.33 7.75
C LEU A 36 6.51 -4.85 9.14
N ARG A 37 5.49 -5.11 9.95
CA ARG A 37 5.66 -5.58 11.33
C ARG A 37 6.40 -6.92 11.43
N ASN A 38 6.17 -7.81 10.46
CA ASN A 38 6.84 -9.12 10.36
C ASN A 38 8.28 -9.03 9.82
N GLY A 39 8.81 -7.81 9.59
CA GLY A 39 10.17 -7.59 9.12
C GLY A 39 10.35 -7.65 7.60
N THR A 40 9.31 -8.01 6.84
CA THR A 40 9.35 -7.97 5.37
C THR A 40 9.15 -6.54 4.86
N ARG A 41 9.28 -6.36 3.55
CA ARG A 41 9.02 -5.09 2.87
C ARG A 41 8.10 -5.32 1.69
N LYS A 42 7.30 -4.30 1.35
CA LYS A 42 6.48 -4.34 0.13
C LYS A 42 7.36 -4.01 -1.08
N THR A 43 8.21 -4.94 -1.49
CA THR A 43 9.08 -4.77 -2.66
C THR A 43 8.58 -5.61 -3.80
N THR A 44 8.32 -4.98 -4.95
CA THR A 44 7.92 -5.67 -6.17
C THR A 44 8.63 -5.01 -7.35
N TRP A 45 9.19 -5.84 -8.23
CA TRP A 45 9.78 -5.42 -9.49
C TRP A 45 8.75 -5.57 -10.61
N ARG A 46 8.67 -4.56 -11.48
CA ARG A 46 7.81 -4.58 -12.67
C ARG A 46 8.28 -5.65 -13.64
N HIS A 47 7.35 -6.25 -14.37
CA HIS A 47 7.61 -7.20 -15.45
C HIS A 47 8.42 -8.44 -15.03
N ARG A 48 8.56 -8.70 -13.72
CA ARG A 48 9.41 -9.79 -13.21
C ARG A 48 8.85 -11.18 -13.53
N LEU A 49 7.57 -11.26 -13.91
CA LEU A 49 6.83 -12.50 -14.19
C LEU A 49 6.34 -12.58 -15.63
N ASP A 50 6.78 -11.71 -16.55
CA ASP A 50 6.23 -11.69 -17.92
C ASP A 50 6.41 -13.03 -18.65
N ASP A 51 7.59 -13.66 -18.54
CA ASP A 51 7.85 -14.98 -19.11
C ASP A 51 6.98 -16.07 -18.48
N LEU A 52 6.76 -15.99 -17.16
CA LEU A 52 5.89 -16.93 -16.45
C LEU A 52 4.42 -16.75 -16.85
N ASN A 53 3.97 -15.50 -16.98
CA ASN A 53 2.62 -15.17 -17.42
C ASN A 53 2.37 -15.73 -18.83
N ALA A 54 3.33 -15.54 -19.75
CA ALA A 54 3.26 -16.05 -21.11
C ALA A 54 3.23 -17.59 -21.15
N LEU A 55 3.98 -18.26 -20.26
CA LEU A 55 3.96 -19.71 -20.13
C LEU A 55 2.61 -20.22 -19.60
N VAL A 56 2.15 -19.67 -18.47
CA VAL A 56 0.89 -20.08 -17.82
C VAL A 56 -0.29 -19.90 -18.77
N GLN A 57 -0.32 -18.79 -19.52
CA GLN A 57 -1.38 -18.48 -20.47
C GLN A 57 -1.62 -19.57 -21.51
N GLN A 58 -0.58 -20.31 -21.92
CA GLN A 58 -0.70 -21.42 -22.89
C GLN A 58 -1.51 -22.61 -22.34
N HIS A 59 -1.70 -22.67 -21.03
CA HIS A 59 -2.36 -23.77 -20.33
C HIS A 59 -3.72 -23.37 -19.74
N LEU A 60 -4.10 -22.10 -19.83
CA LEU A 60 -5.39 -21.63 -19.30
C LEU A 60 -6.54 -22.02 -20.25
N PRO A 61 -7.69 -22.45 -19.73
CA PRO A 61 -8.82 -22.82 -20.57
C PRO A 61 -9.49 -21.55 -21.14
N PRO A 62 -9.48 -21.32 -22.47
CA PRO A 62 -10.03 -20.10 -23.04
C PRO A 62 -11.57 -20.09 -23.11
N GLN A 63 -12.23 -21.22 -22.85
CA GLN A 63 -13.67 -21.38 -23.06
C GLN A 63 -14.54 -20.92 -21.88
N ARG A 64 -13.95 -20.44 -20.79
CA ARG A 64 -14.71 -19.99 -19.61
C ARG A 64 -14.02 -18.83 -18.90
N PRO A 65 -14.80 -17.96 -18.21
CA PRO A 65 -14.23 -17.00 -17.29
C PRO A 65 -13.42 -17.69 -16.19
N LEU A 66 -12.29 -17.09 -15.83
CA LEU A 66 -11.41 -17.58 -14.77
C LEU A 66 -11.65 -16.83 -13.47
N GLU A 67 -11.58 -17.56 -12.36
CA GLU A 67 -11.47 -17.00 -11.02
C GLU A 67 -10.07 -17.33 -10.52
N ILE A 68 -9.29 -16.30 -10.19
CA ILE A 68 -7.87 -16.43 -9.85
C ILE A 68 -7.64 -15.80 -8.49
N MET A 69 -6.92 -16.51 -7.62
CA MET A 69 -6.43 -15.95 -6.36
C MET A 69 -4.92 -15.82 -6.44
N ASP A 70 -4.43 -14.58 -6.33
CA ASP A 70 -3.01 -14.26 -6.20
C ASP A 70 -2.71 -14.00 -4.73
N VAL A 71 -1.68 -14.67 -4.22
CA VAL A 71 -1.38 -14.80 -2.79
C VAL A 71 -0.04 -14.14 -2.49
N ALA A 72 0.01 -13.36 -1.41
CA ALA A 72 1.18 -12.57 -1.00
C ALA A 72 1.59 -11.54 -2.06
N VAL A 73 0.60 -10.77 -2.52
CA VAL A 73 0.74 -9.89 -3.68
C VAL A 73 1.60 -8.64 -3.42
N SER A 74 1.98 -8.36 -2.17
CA SER A 74 2.71 -7.16 -1.79
C SER A 74 1.95 -5.90 -2.24
N SER A 75 2.49 -5.08 -3.14
CA SER A 75 1.81 -3.92 -3.73
C SER A 75 0.82 -4.27 -4.85
N GLY A 76 0.77 -5.53 -5.28
CA GLY A 76 -0.11 -6.02 -6.34
C GLY A 76 0.28 -5.61 -7.76
N VAL A 77 1.49 -5.07 -7.97
CA VAL A 77 1.97 -4.70 -9.33
C VAL A 77 1.99 -5.92 -10.25
N SER A 78 2.55 -7.05 -9.81
CA SER A 78 2.58 -8.27 -10.62
C SER A 78 1.19 -8.85 -10.88
N THR A 79 0.25 -8.71 -9.93
CA THR A 79 -1.16 -9.07 -10.13
C THR A 79 -1.80 -8.25 -11.25
N ALA A 80 -1.57 -6.93 -11.26
CA ALA A 80 -2.09 -6.05 -12.31
C ALA A 80 -1.46 -6.36 -13.68
N GLU A 81 -0.15 -6.63 -13.72
CA GLU A 81 0.55 -7.05 -14.95
C GLU A 81 0.02 -8.38 -15.48
N TRP A 82 -0.27 -9.34 -14.58
CA TRP A 82 -0.87 -10.62 -14.97
C TRP A 82 -2.29 -10.43 -15.51
N PHE A 83 -3.13 -9.64 -14.84
CA PHE A 83 -4.45 -9.27 -15.34
C PHE A 83 -4.39 -8.67 -16.75
N GLU A 84 -3.48 -7.71 -16.96
CA GLU A 84 -3.27 -7.11 -18.28
C GLU A 84 -2.83 -8.12 -19.34
N SER A 85 -2.00 -9.10 -18.98
CA SER A 85 -1.60 -10.19 -19.88
C SER A 85 -2.80 -11.05 -20.29
N LEU A 86 -3.67 -11.39 -19.33
CA LEU A 86 -4.90 -12.17 -19.59
C LEU A 86 -5.92 -11.37 -20.40
N GLU A 87 -6.08 -10.08 -20.12
CA GLU A 87 -6.96 -9.18 -20.87
C GLU A 87 -6.50 -9.04 -22.32
N ARG A 88 -5.19 -8.86 -22.57
CA ARG A 88 -4.62 -8.84 -23.94
C ARG A 88 -4.81 -10.16 -24.68
N ALA A 89 -4.91 -11.27 -23.94
CA ALA A 89 -5.21 -12.59 -24.47
C ALA A 89 -6.71 -12.83 -24.75
N ALA A 90 -7.57 -11.84 -24.47
CA ALA A 90 -9.01 -11.97 -24.46
C ALA A 90 -9.53 -13.07 -23.51
N ILE A 91 -8.80 -13.34 -22.42
CA ILE A 91 -9.22 -14.26 -21.37
C ILE A 91 -9.98 -13.46 -20.31
N GLU A 92 -11.28 -13.72 -20.18
CA GLU A 92 -12.09 -13.12 -19.12
C GLU A 92 -11.68 -13.68 -17.76
N CYS A 93 -11.39 -12.80 -16.80
CA CYS A 93 -11.06 -13.23 -15.45
C CYS A 93 -11.51 -12.25 -14.36
N ARG A 94 -11.72 -12.79 -13.16
CA ARG A 94 -11.82 -12.06 -11.90
C ARG A 94 -10.69 -12.50 -11.00
N MET A 95 -10.02 -11.54 -10.36
CA MET A 95 -8.87 -11.81 -9.51
C MET A 95 -9.14 -11.37 -8.07
N VAL A 96 -8.70 -12.18 -7.12
CA VAL A 96 -8.56 -11.80 -5.71
C VAL A 96 -7.07 -11.68 -5.42
N ALA A 97 -6.64 -10.53 -4.91
CA ALA A 97 -5.26 -10.21 -4.59
C ALA A 97 -5.11 -10.14 -3.06
N GLY A 98 -4.61 -11.22 -2.47
CA GLY A 98 -4.44 -11.39 -1.03
C GLY A 98 -3.05 -10.99 -0.54
N ASP A 99 -2.97 -10.20 0.54
CA ASP A 99 -1.71 -9.89 1.24
C ASP A 99 -1.95 -9.67 2.73
N ALA A 100 -0.91 -9.88 3.55
CA ALA A 100 -0.99 -9.70 5.00
C ALA A 100 -1.21 -8.24 5.43
N VAL A 101 -0.87 -7.25 4.58
CA VAL A 101 -1.10 -5.83 4.88
C VAL A 101 -1.67 -5.12 3.66
N VAL A 102 -2.98 -4.97 3.60
CA VAL A 102 -3.71 -4.28 2.53
C VAL A 102 -4.39 -3.02 3.06
N ASP A 103 -4.98 -3.08 4.24
CA ASP A 103 -5.60 -1.93 4.88
C ASP A 103 -4.59 -1.17 5.74
N ALA A 104 -4.43 0.10 5.40
CA ALA A 104 -3.61 1.03 6.13
C ALA A 104 -4.36 2.34 6.37
N PHE A 105 -3.80 3.19 7.22
CA PHE A 105 -4.43 4.42 7.65
C PHE A 105 -3.40 5.54 7.71
N VAL A 106 -3.79 6.70 7.20
CA VAL A 106 -3.02 7.94 7.35
C VAL A 106 -3.61 8.73 8.52
N ILE A 107 -2.91 8.70 9.64
CA ILE A 107 -3.21 9.49 10.84
C ILE A 107 -2.54 10.86 10.68
N SER A 108 -3.31 11.95 10.73
CA SER A 108 -2.79 13.31 10.58
C SER A 108 -3.06 14.15 11.82
N LEU A 109 -2.00 14.75 12.36
CA LEU A 109 -2.07 15.81 13.35
C LEU A 109 -1.76 17.14 12.65
N GLY A 110 -2.82 17.86 12.28
CA GLY A 110 -2.72 19.05 11.45
C GLY A 110 -2.13 18.76 10.06
N ARG A 111 -1.40 19.73 9.49
CA ARG A 111 -0.83 19.64 8.13
C ARG A 111 0.64 19.20 8.08
N LEU A 112 1.32 19.20 9.23
CA LEU A 112 2.77 19.06 9.30
C LEU A 112 3.23 17.69 9.82
N LEU A 113 2.35 16.93 10.48
CA LEU A 113 2.71 15.64 11.06
C LEU A 113 1.68 14.60 10.65
N ARG A 114 2.13 13.57 9.93
CA ARG A 114 1.30 12.44 9.53
C ARG A 114 2.03 11.12 9.76
N ALA A 115 1.26 10.05 9.89
CA ALA A 115 1.78 8.69 10.06
C ALA A 115 0.97 7.74 9.19
N LEU A 116 1.66 6.88 8.47
CA LEU A 116 1.07 5.70 7.85
C LEU A 116 1.17 4.54 8.84
N VAL A 117 0.03 3.96 9.20
CA VAL A 117 -0.07 2.82 10.11
C VAL A 117 -0.86 1.68 9.49
N ASP A 118 -0.55 0.44 9.88
CA ASP A 118 -1.38 -0.72 9.53
C ASP A 118 -2.58 -0.85 10.49
N ARG A 119 -3.42 -1.87 10.25
CA ARG A 119 -4.58 -2.22 11.09
C ARG A 119 -4.22 -2.49 12.57
N SER A 120 -3.00 -2.96 12.84
CA SER A 120 -2.51 -3.20 14.20
C SER A 120 -2.04 -1.93 14.93
N GLY A 121 -1.88 -0.83 14.19
CA GLY A 121 -1.31 0.44 14.65
C GLY A 121 0.22 0.49 14.52
N TYR A 122 0.83 -0.43 13.77
CA TYR A 122 2.27 -0.42 13.49
C TYR A 122 2.61 0.71 12.53
N LEU A 123 3.61 1.52 12.90
CA LEU A 123 4.02 2.69 12.14
C LEU A 123 4.97 2.32 10.99
N MET A 124 4.49 2.41 9.76
CA MET A 124 5.24 2.07 8.54
C MET A 124 6.00 3.27 7.95
N GLN A 125 5.43 4.48 8.08
CA GLN A 125 6.07 5.71 7.59
C GLN A 125 5.65 6.89 8.47
N LEU A 126 6.57 7.82 8.75
CA LEU A 126 6.28 9.11 9.35
C LEU A 126 6.44 10.20 8.30
N GLU A 127 5.59 11.21 8.34
CA GLU A 127 5.71 12.41 7.52
C GLU A 127 5.89 13.64 8.42
N LEU A 128 6.94 14.42 8.15
CA LEU A 128 7.24 15.67 8.85
C LEU A 128 7.40 16.80 7.83
N ALA A 129 6.51 17.78 7.87
CA ALA A 129 6.47 18.93 6.98
C ALA A 129 6.60 18.53 5.49
N GLY A 130 5.84 17.50 5.08
CA GLY A 130 5.85 16.98 3.71
C GLY A 130 7.03 16.07 3.35
N ARG A 131 7.90 15.72 4.30
CA ARG A 131 9.03 14.81 4.07
C ARG A 131 8.77 13.44 4.69
N ALA A 132 8.93 12.39 3.89
CA ALA A 132 8.84 11.02 4.38
C ALA A 132 10.07 10.65 5.19
N VAL A 133 9.82 10.01 6.33
CA VAL A 133 10.83 9.39 7.19
C VAL A 133 10.50 7.91 7.28
N ARG A 134 11.42 7.11 6.77
CA ARG A 134 11.34 5.65 6.75
C ARG A 134 11.37 5.09 8.18
N MET A 135 10.48 4.14 8.47
CA MET A 135 10.41 3.48 9.77
C MET A 135 10.90 2.02 9.73
N PRO A 136 11.64 1.58 10.76
CA PRO A 136 12.37 2.42 11.71
C PRO A 136 13.48 3.23 11.01
N PRO A 137 13.87 4.42 11.51
CA PRO A 137 14.95 5.20 10.89
C PRO A 137 16.25 4.38 10.84
N PRO A 138 16.93 4.33 9.69
CA PRO A 138 18.09 3.45 9.51
C PRO A 138 19.29 3.92 10.34
N ARG A 139 19.49 5.24 10.47
CA ARG A 139 20.62 5.83 11.20
C ARG A 139 20.27 6.08 12.67
N ARG A 140 21.19 5.76 13.59
CA ARG A 140 21.01 5.99 15.04
C ARG A 140 20.66 7.43 15.39
N ARG A 141 21.34 8.41 14.78
CA ARG A 141 21.05 9.84 14.98
C ARG A 141 19.61 10.22 14.63
N ASP A 142 19.08 9.63 13.55
CA ASP A 142 17.72 9.90 13.08
C ASP A 142 16.70 9.25 14.03
N ARG A 143 17.02 8.09 14.63
CA ARG A 143 16.17 7.48 15.66
C ARG A 143 15.96 8.41 16.85
N ILE A 144 17.01 9.05 17.34
CA ILE A 144 16.91 10.01 18.46
C ILE A 144 16.12 11.25 18.02
N ARG A 145 16.46 11.80 16.85
CA ARG A 145 15.80 13.00 16.31
C ARG A 145 14.29 12.82 16.14
N TYR A 146 13.86 11.66 15.66
CA TYR A 146 12.45 11.38 15.36
C TYR A 146 11.69 10.71 16.51
N LEU A 147 12.38 10.31 17.59
CA LEU A 147 11.77 9.65 18.75
C LEU A 147 10.55 10.39 19.33
N PRO A 148 10.57 11.71 19.61
CA PRO A 148 9.39 12.39 20.17
C PRO A 148 8.20 12.35 19.21
N PHE A 149 8.42 12.51 17.90
CA PHE A 149 7.36 12.43 16.90
C PHE A 149 6.79 11.01 16.77
N ILE A 150 7.65 10.00 16.82
CA ILE A 150 7.24 8.59 16.81
C ILE A 150 6.40 8.28 18.06
N ALA A 151 6.83 8.73 19.24
CA ALA A 151 6.11 8.53 20.49
C ALA A 151 4.74 9.23 20.47
N LEU A 152 4.69 10.48 20.01
CA LEU A 152 3.45 11.23 19.82
C LEU A 152 2.51 10.50 18.86
N MET A 153 2.98 10.10 17.68
CA MET A 153 2.12 9.41 16.70
C MET A 153 1.66 8.04 17.18
N LYS A 154 2.47 7.31 17.94
CA LYS A 154 2.02 6.07 18.60
C LYS A 154 0.90 6.35 19.61
N ALA A 155 1.02 7.39 20.43
CA ALA A 155 -0.01 7.79 21.38
C ALA A 155 -1.30 8.21 20.64
N THR A 156 -1.17 9.02 19.60
CA THR A 156 -2.29 9.45 18.75
C THR A 156 -2.98 8.28 18.04
N THR A 157 -2.22 7.29 17.56
CA THR A 157 -2.77 6.09 16.90
C THR A 157 -3.64 5.28 17.87
N ARG A 158 -3.32 5.26 19.16
CA ARG A 158 -4.14 4.57 20.19
C ARG A 158 -5.55 5.14 20.30
N LEU A 159 -5.76 6.42 19.96
CA LEU A 159 -7.11 7.03 19.93
C LEU A 159 -8.04 6.34 18.93
N PHE A 160 -7.48 5.69 17.92
CA PHE A 160 -8.21 4.97 16.88
C PHE A 160 -8.05 3.45 16.98
N GLY A 161 -7.30 2.93 17.97
CA GLY A 161 -6.85 1.54 18.01
C GLY A 161 -7.95 0.50 17.79
N THR A 162 -9.10 0.65 18.46
CA THR A 162 -10.25 -0.24 18.26
C THR A 162 -10.83 -0.12 16.85
N ALA A 163 -11.00 1.10 16.35
CA ALA A 163 -11.56 1.36 15.02
C ALA A 163 -10.66 0.87 13.88
N LEU A 164 -9.33 0.92 14.07
CA LEU A 164 -8.37 0.34 13.14
C LEU A 164 -8.53 -1.18 13.11
N ARG A 165 -8.55 -1.84 14.27
CA ARG A 165 -8.61 -3.30 14.39
C ARG A 165 -9.89 -3.92 13.87
N THR A 166 -11.02 -3.26 14.08
CA THR A 166 -12.35 -3.73 13.64
C THR A 166 -12.72 -3.21 12.24
N TRP A 167 -11.74 -2.73 11.47
CA TRP A 167 -11.99 -2.24 10.13
C TRP A 167 -12.37 -3.38 9.19
N ASP A 168 -13.52 -3.23 8.53
CA ASP A 168 -14.09 -4.22 7.61
C ASP A 168 -13.92 -3.83 6.13
N GLY A 169 -13.23 -2.74 5.83
CA GLY A 169 -13.02 -2.26 4.45
C GLY A 169 -14.18 -1.44 3.86
N THR A 170 -15.32 -1.30 4.55
CA THR A 170 -16.56 -0.76 3.96
C THR A 170 -16.70 0.76 4.08
N ARG A 171 -15.94 1.42 4.95
CA ARG A 171 -16.09 2.86 5.21
C ARG A 171 -15.00 3.65 4.47
N PRO A 172 -15.28 4.44 3.43
CA PRO A 172 -14.24 5.29 2.84
C PRO A 172 -13.99 6.57 3.66
N GLU A 173 -14.86 6.89 4.62
CA GLU A 173 -14.90 8.21 5.23
C GLU A 173 -13.78 8.45 6.26
N PRO A 174 -13.13 9.62 6.21
CA PRO A 174 -12.17 10.02 7.22
C PRO A 174 -12.86 10.16 8.58
N SER A 175 -12.27 9.56 9.61
CA SER A 175 -12.73 9.76 10.98
C SER A 175 -11.89 10.84 11.66
N SER A 176 -12.51 11.61 12.57
CA SER A 176 -11.79 12.62 13.35
C SER A 176 -12.07 12.46 14.84
N ARG A 177 -11.04 12.61 15.66
CA ARG A 177 -11.11 12.57 17.13
C ARG A 177 -10.09 13.56 17.69
N LEU A 178 -10.52 14.47 18.56
CA LEU A 178 -9.63 15.43 19.24
C LEU A 178 -8.71 16.22 18.28
N GLY A 179 -9.23 16.64 17.12
CA GLY A 179 -8.45 17.37 16.11
C GLY A 179 -7.48 16.51 15.29
N VAL A 180 -7.44 15.20 15.52
CA VAL A 180 -6.68 14.22 14.73
C VAL A 180 -7.59 13.62 13.69
N THR A 181 -7.13 13.51 12.45
CA THR A 181 -7.85 12.80 11.38
C THR A 181 -7.21 11.46 11.07
N CYS A 182 -8.04 10.48 10.75
CA CYS A 182 -7.63 9.14 10.32
C CYS A 182 -8.32 8.87 8.98
N ARG A 183 -7.52 8.64 7.93
CA ARG A 183 -8.02 8.38 6.57
C ARG A 183 -7.64 6.97 6.17
N PRO A 184 -8.60 6.09 5.83
CA PRO A 184 -8.29 4.75 5.35
C PRO A 184 -7.63 4.80 3.96
N VAL A 185 -6.76 3.86 3.69
CA VAL A 185 -6.11 3.68 2.40
C VAL A 185 -5.83 2.21 2.12
N LYS A 186 -6.09 1.77 0.89
CA LYS A 186 -5.67 0.47 0.39
C LYS A 186 -4.21 0.58 -0.04
N LEU A 187 -3.31 -0.12 0.66
CA LEU A 187 -1.87 -0.15 0.46
C LEU A 187 -1.47 -1.01 -0.75
N MET A 188 -2.14 -0.76 -1.87
CA MET A 188 -1.95 -1.40 -3.17
C MET A 188 -1.56 -0.35 -4.20
N SER A 189 -0.92 -0.80 -5.27
CA SER A 189 -0.66 0.02 -6.45
C SER A 189 -1.96 0.56 -7.04
N LEU A 190 -1.89 1.71 -7.68
CA LEU A 190 -3.03 2.31 -8.35
C LEU A 190 -3.51 1.45 -9.52
N ALA A 191 -2.61 0.65 -10.12
CA ALA A 191 -2.93 -0.30 -11.18
C ALA A 191 -3.93 -1.38 -10.72
N VAL A 192 -3.83 -1.84 -9.47
CA VAL A 192 -4.83 -2.74 -8.87
C VAL A 192 -6.10 -1.96 -8.53
N ARG A 193 -5.97 -0.83 -7.83
CA ARG A 193 -7.11 -0.05 -7.30
C ARG A 193 -8.05 0.50 -8.38
N ARG A 194 -7.59 0.69 -9.61
CA ARG A 194 -8.39 1.19 -10.75
C ARG A 194 -9.19 0.09 -11.45
N ARG A 195 -8.93 -1.19 -11.15
CA ARG A 195 -9.56 -2.32 -11.83
C ARG A 195 -10.65 -2.92 -10.97
N HIS A 196 -11.89 -2.87 -11.43
CA HIS A 196 -13.03 -3.46 -10.73
C HIS A 196 -13.00 -4.99 -10.72
N CYS A 197 -12.26 -5.61 -11.65
CA CYS A 197 -12.09 -7.07 -11.75
C CYS A 197 -11.04 -7.62 -10.78
N ILE A 198 -10.34 -6.76 -10.03
CA ILE A 198 -9.34 -7.17 -9.03
C ILE A 198 -9.82 -6.72 -7.65
N GLU A 199 -10.16 -7.67 -6.80
CA GLU A 199 -10.49 -7.43 -5.39
C GLU A 199 -9.25 -7.57 -4.53
N ALA A 200 -8.98 -6.58 -3.68
CA ALA A 200 -7.85 -6.62 -2.75
C ALA A 200 -8.32 -7.03 -1.34
N LEU A 201 -7.84 -8.17 -0.87
CA LEU A 201 -8.23 -8.76 0.41
C LEU A 201 -7.04 -8.72 1.37
N GLU A 202 -7.26 -8.21 2.59
CA GLU A 202 -6.31 -8.43 3.68
C GLU A 202 -6.56 -9.82 4.26
N ASP A 203 -5.60 -10.72 4.10
CA ASP A 203 -5.66 -12.06 4.65
C ASP A 203 -4.28 -12.46 5.17
N ASP A 204 -4.23 -12.92 6.41
CA ASP A 204 -3.01 -13.42 7.03
C ASP A 204 -2.99 -14.93 6.81
N ILE A 205 -2.24 -15.37 5.80
CA ILE A 205 -2.13 -16.77 5.40
C ILE A 205 -1.21 -17.55 6.37
N LEU A 206 -0.80 -16.92 7.48
CA LEU A 206 0.06 -17.47 8.54
C LEU A 206 -0.72 -17.87 9.80
#